data_AF-A0A529XBY9-F1
#
_entry.id   AF-A0A529XBY9-F1
#
_cell.length_a   1.000
_cell.length_b   1.000
_cell.length_c   1.000
_cell.angle_alpha   90.00
_cell.angle_beta   90.00
_cell.angle_gamma   90.00
#
_symmetry.space_group_name_H-M   'P 1'
#
loop_
_entity.id
_entity.type
_entity.pdbx_description
1 polymer ?
#
loop_
_entity_poly.entity_id
_entity_poly.type
_entity_poly.pdbx_seq_one_letter_code
_entity_poly.pdbx_strand_id
1 'polypeptide(L)'
;LDGAQASDWISALEAEFESLPNIRVMRRTTVFGVYDHGIYGAVEGVSDHLPEANGRVRQTLWRITAKRAVLAAGATERPIAFADNDRPGIMLAGAMRAYANRWAACPSETIAVFTNNDDGHRTARDLAAKDVKIAAVIDVRPDAKARGDY
;
A
#
# COMPACT_ATOMS: atom_id res chain seq x y z
N LEU A 1 -6.04 -8.55 15.65
CA LEU A 1 -6.60 -9.61 14.78
C LEU A 1 -6.61 -10.96 15.50
N ASP A 2 -6.66 -10.98 16.83
CA ASP A 2 -6.74 -12.22 17.64
C ASP A 2 -5.75 -13.33 17.25
N GLY A 3 -4.56 -12.95 16.76
CA GLY A 3 -3.52 -13.87 16.30
C GLY A 3 -3.72 -14.44 14.88
N ALA A 4 -4.84 -14.15 14.20
CA ALA A 4 -5.08 -14.57 12.81
C ALA A 4 -4.23 -13.77 11.81
N GLN A 5 -3.95 -14.40 10.65
CA GLN A 5 -3.31 -13.72 9.53
C GLN A 5 -4.21 -12.61 9.00
N ALA A 6 -3.61 -11.48 8.62
CA ALA A 6 -4.36 -10.34 8.12
C ALA A 6 -5.13 -10.66 6.83
N SER A 7 -4.60 -11.55 5.98
CA SER A 7 -5.29 -12.03 4.78
C SER A 7 -6.62 -12.70 5.10
N ASP A 8 -6.64 -13.56 6.12
CA ASP A 8 -7.81 -14.35 6.48
C ASP A 8 -8.91 -13.46 7.04
N TRP A 9 -8.50 -12.50 7.87
CA TRP A 9 -9.42 -11.48 8.40
C TRP A 9 -10.03 -10.61 7.29
N ILE A 10 -9.22 -10.19 6.30
CA ILE A 10 -9.72 -9.42 5.15
C ILE A 10 -10.70 -10.26 4.33
N SER A 11 -10.37 -11.52 4.02
CA SER A 11 -11.25 -12.39 3.24
C SER A 11 -12.59 -12.66 3.94
N ALA A 12 -12.59 -12.82 5.27
CA ALA A 12 -13.82 -12.98 6.04
C ALA A 12 -14.71 -11.72 5.96
N LEU A 13 -14.13 -10.53 6.08
CA LEU A 13 -14.83 -9.25 5.96
C LEU A 13 -15.39 -9.02 4.56
N GLU A 14 -14.64 -9.37 3.52
CA GLU A 14 -15.10 -9.25 2.14
C GLU A 14 -16.30 -10.17 1.88
N ALA A 15 -16.27 -11.41 2.39
CA ALA A 15 -17.41 -12.33 2.30
C ALA A 15 -18.64 -11.82 3.06
N GLU A 16 -18.44 -11.23 4.25
CA GLU A 16 -19.53 -10.59 5.01
C GLU A 16 -20.14 -9.44 4.20
N PHE A 17 -19.33 -8.54 3.66
CA PHE A 17 -19.81 -7.39 2.87
C PHE A 17 -20.55 -7.81 1.60
N GLU A 18 -20.10 -8.87 0.92
CA GLU A 18 -20.77 -9.42 -0.26
C GLU A 18 -22.13 -10.04 0.08
N SER A 19 -22.34 -10.49 1.32
CA SER A 19 -23.62 -11.05 1.78
C SER A 19 -24.69 -10.00 2.08
N LEU A 20 -24.30 -8.73 2.28
CA LEU A 20 -25.18 -7.66 2.73
C LEU A 20 -25.76 -6.86 1.54
N PRO A 21 -27.09 -6.86 1.32
CA PRO A 21 -27.70 -6.26 0.13
C PRO A 21 -27.61 -4.73 0.09
N ASN A 22 -27.27 -4.09 1.21
CA ASN A 22 -27.13 -2.65 1.36
C ASN A 22 -25.66 -2.17 1.30
N ILE A 23 -24.71 -3.07 1.03
CA ILE A 23 -23.30 -2.74 0.87
C ILE A 23 -22.90 -2.94 -0.60
N ARG A 24 -22.12 -1.99 -1.12
CA ARG A 24 -21.48 -2.11 -2.43
C ARG A 24 -19.99 -1.88 -2.28
N VAL A 25 -19.20 -2.91 -2.59
CA VAL A 25 -17.73 -2.81 -2.65
C VAL A 25 -17.34 -2.47 -4.08
N MET A 26 -16.59 -1.38 -4.26
CA MET A 26 -16.12 -0.91 -5.57
C MET A 26 -14.59 -0.90 -5.59
N ARG A 27 -14.00 -2.01 -6.08
CA ARG A 27 -12.54 -2.13 -6.24
C ARG A 27 -12.09 -1.40 -7.49
N ARG A 28 -10.82 -0.95 -7.53
CA ARG A 28 -10.25 -0.18 -8.66
C ARG A 28 -11.03 1.12 -8.94
N THR A 29 -11.61 1.70 -7.90
CA THR A 29 -12.34 2.97 -7.96
C THR A 29 -11.60 4.03 -7.16
N THR A 30 -11.23 5.13 -7.82
CA THR A 30 -10.55 6.26 -7.18
C THR A 30 -11.54 7.40 -6.99
N VAL A 31 -11.81 7.76 -5.74
CA VAL A 31 -12.49 9.03 -5.41
C VAL A 31 -11.48 10.16 -5.64
N PHE A 32 -11.67 10.95 -6.68
CA PHE A 32 -10.72 12.00 -7.08
C PHE A 32 -11.11 13.39 -6.56
N GLY A 33 -12.35 13.57 -6.09
CA GLY A 33 -12.84 14.88 -5.66
C GLY A 33 -13.98 14.79 -4.64
N VAL A 34 -13.97 15.74 -3.72
CA VAL A 34 -15.05 16.03 -2.77
C VAL A 34 -15.58 17.42 -3.10
N TYR A 35 -16.89 17.53 -3.23
CA TYR A 35 -17.58 18.76 -3.61
C TYR A 35 -18.66 19.09 -2.59
N ASP A 36 -19.28 20.26 -2.76
CA ASP A 36 -20.37 20.71 -1.91
C ASP A 36 -21.53 19.70 -1.86
N HIS A 37 -22.30 19.79 -0.77
CA HIS A 37 -23.52 19.00 -0.58
C HIS A 37 -23.32 17.47 -0.58
N GLY A 38 -22.16 17.00 -0.12
CA GLY A 38 -21.87 15.57 0.01
C GLY A 38 -21.75 14.85 -1.33
N ILE A 39 -21.30 15.56 -2.36
CA ILE A 39 -21.06 15.02 -3.70
C ILE A 39 -19.59 14.61 -3.82
N TYR A 40 -19.36 13.39 -4.31
CA TYR A 40 -18.04 12.82 -4.52
C TYR A 40 -17.91 12.38 -5.98
N GLY A 41 -16.83 12.80 -6.62
CA GLY A 41 -16.44 12.33 -7.94
C GLY A 41 -15.55 11.10 -7.82
N ALA A 42 -15.89 10.02 -8.53
CA ALA A 42 -15.04 8.83 -8.56
C ALA A 42 -14.92 8.25 -9.97
N VAL A 43 -13.79 7.62 -10.27
CA VAL A 43 -13.56 6.89 -11.52
C VAL A 43 -13.29 5.42 -11.23
N GLU A 44 -14.06 4.54 -11.84
CA GLU A 44 -13.87 3.09 -11.75
C GLU A 44 -13.16 2.58 -13.00
N GLY A 45 -12.05 1.86 -12.81
CA GLY A 45 -11.36 1.11 -13.86
C GLY A 45 -12.05 -0.21 -14.15
N VAL A 46 -13.01 -0.21 -15.08
CA VAL A 46 -13.89 -1.36 -15.37
C VAL A 46 -13.18 -2.45 -16.16
N SER A 47 -12.54 -2.10 -17.28
CA SER A 47 -11.86 -3.08 -18.15
C SER A 47 -10.37 -2.84 -18.33
N ASP A 48 -9.79 -1.81 -17.69
CA ASP A 48 -8.36 -1.46 -17.73
C ASP A 48 -7.41 -2.63 -17.41
N HIS A 49 -7.84 -3.52 -16.53
CA HIS A 49 -7.02 -4.61 -15.98
C HIS A 49 -7.28 -5.96 -16.64
N LEU A 50 -8.17 -6.00 -17.63
CA LEU A 50 -8.54 -7.21 -18.35
C LEU A 50 -7.74 -7.31 -19.65
N PRO A 51 -7.34 -8.52 -20.07
CA PRO A 51 -6.69 -8.70 -21.37
C PRO A 51 -7.61 -8.30 -22.55
N GLU A 52 -8.92 -8.53 -22.40
CA GLU A 52 -9.94 -8.17 -23.39
C GLU A 52 -11.16 -7.54 -22.69
N ALA A 53 -11.72 -6.48 -23.27
CA ALA A 53 -12.84 -5.74 -22.67
C ALA A 53 -14.20 -6.44 -22.82
N ASN A 54 -14.38 -7.26 -23.86
CA ASN A 54 -15.63 -7.98 -24.19
C ASN A 54 -16.86 -7.06 -24.22
N GLY A 55 -16.74 -5.90 -24.87
CA GLY A 55 -17.83 -4.92 -25.03
C GLY A 55 -18.14 -4.08 -23.78
N ARG A 56 -17.41 -4.27 -22.66
CA ARG A 56 -17.52 -3.40 -21.48
C ARG A 56 -16.87 -2.05 -21.73
N VAL A 57 -17.39 -1.02 -21.05
CA VAL A 57 -16.74 0.29 -21.00
C VAL A 57 -15.37 0.18 -20.34
N ARG A 58 -14.44 1.02 -20.78
CA ARG A 58 -13.08 1.09 -20.20
C ARG A 58 -13.13 1.57 -18.75
N GLN A 59 -13.84 2.67 -18.52
CA GLN A 59 -13.96 3.34 -17.23
C GLN A 59 -15.38 3.87 -17.04
N THR A 60 -15.81 3.99 -15.78
CA THR A 60 -17.09 4.62 -15.41
C THR A 60 -16.83 5.81 -14.50
N LEU A 61 -17.38 6.97 -14.87
CA LEU A 61 -17.40 8.16 -14.04
C LEU A 61 -18.63 8.13 -13.13
N TRP A 62 -18.40 8.17 -11.83
CA TRP A 62 -19.42 8.14 -10.80
C TRP A 62 -19.59 9.51 -10.16
N ARG A 63 -20.84 9.93 -10.02
CA ARG A 63 -21.25 10.96 -9.07
C ARG A 63 -21.92 10.26 -7.90
N ILE A 64 -21.27 10.26 -6.74
CA ILE A 64 -21.78 9.66 -5.51
C ILE A 64 -22.31 10.78 -4.63
N THR A 65 -23.56 10.67 -4.18
CA THR A 65 -24.13 11.59 -3.19
C THR A 65 -24.31 10.83 -1.88
N ALA A 66 -23.61 11.25 -0.83
CA ALA A 66 -23.62 10.57 0.46
C ALA A 66 -24.04 11.52 1.59
N LYS A 67 -24.87 11.01 2.51
CA LYS A 67 -25.28 11.77 3.71
C LYS A 67 -24.11 11.95 4.70
N ARG A 68 -23.20 10.99 4.73
CA ARG A 68 -22.03 10.92 5.61
C ARG A 68 -20.89 10.25 4.84
N ALA A 69 -19.65 10.59 5.18
CA ALA A 69 -18.47 9.95 4.63
C ALA A 69 -17.42 9.76 5.73
N VAL A 70 -16.61 8.71 5.58
CA VAL A 70 -15.45 8.42 6.41
C VAL A 70 -14.23 8.39 5.48
N LEU A 71 -13.20 9.18 5.78
CA LEU A 71 -11.94 9.18 5.03
C LEU A 71 -10.99 8.16 5.66
N ALA A 72 -10.72 7.08 4.94
CA ALA A 72 -9.77 6.03 5.32
C ALA A 72 -8.69 5.84 4.23
N ALA A 73 -8.16 6.94 3.68
CA ALA A 73 -7.22 6.92 2.55
C ALA A 73 -5.77 6.50 2.90
N GLY A 74 -5.49 6.20 4.18
CA GLY A 74 -4.16 5.84 4.64
C GLY A 74 -3.19 7.03 4.67
N ALA A 75 -1.89 6.74 4.59
CA ALA A 75 -0.82 7.73 4.56
C ALA A 75 0.26 7.31 3.55
N THR A 76 0.76 8.28 2.78
CA THR A 76 1.83 8.05 1.80
C THR A 76 3.20 8.22 2.47
N GLU A 77 4.08 7.24 2.27
CA GLU A 77 5.48 7.33 2.70
C GLU A 77 6.20 8.47 1.97
N ARG A 78 7.18 9.09 2.63
CA ARG A 78 7.92 10.24 2.10
C ARG A 78 9.39 9.89 1.94
N PRO A 79 10.04 10.29 0.83
CA PRO A 79 11.49 10.13 0.68
C PRO A 79 12.25 11.06 1.63
N ILE A 80 13.51 10.73 1.92
CA ILE A 80 14.44 11.59 2.64
C ILE A 80 15.33 12.31 1.61
N ALA A 81 15.50 13.62 1.76
CA ALA A 81 16.37 14.40 0.89
C ALA A 81 17.85 14.18 1.27
N PHE A 82 18.66 13.77 0.29
CA PHE A 82 20.12 13.68 0.39
C PHE A 82 20.73 13.80 -1.01
N ALA A 83 22.05 13.97 -1.12
CA ALA A 83 22.73 14.09 -2.41
C ALA A 83 22.53 12.83 -3.27
N ASP A 84 22.20 13.02 -4.56
CA ASP A 84 21.92 11.95 -5.52
C ASP A 84 20.83 10.95 -5.08
N ASN A 85 19.79 11.42 -4.40
CA ASN A 85 18.70 10.58 -3.90
C ASN A 85 17.68 10.13 -4.97
N ASP A 86 18.00 10.32 -6.25
CA ASP A 86 17.17 10.02 -7.42
C ASP A 86 17.74 8.88 -8.29
N ARG A 87 18.89 8.30 -7.90
CA ARG A 87 19.54 7.21 -8.64
C ARG A 87 18.66 5.94 -8.69
N PRO A 88 18.70 5.17 -9.80
CA PRO A 88 18.09 3.85 -9.85
C PRO A 88 18.55 2.94 -8.71
N GLY A 89 17.61 2.22 -8.11
CA GLY A 89 17.83 1.39 -6.92
C GLY A 89 17.45 2.10 -5.61
N ILE A 90 17.29 3.43 -5.62
CA ILE A 90 16.71 4.16 -4.49
C ILE A 90 15.18 4.03 -4.56
N MET A 91 14.60 3.47 -3.51
CA MET A 91 13.17 3.19 -3.42
C MET A 91 12.66 3.51 -2.02
N LEU A 92 11.37 3.85 -1.90
CA LEU A 92 10.71 3.95 -0.61
C LEU A 92 10.76 2.59 0.12
N ALA A 93 11.00 2.59 1.43
CA ALA A 93 11.19 1.37 2.20
C ALA A 93 9.90 0.53 2.24
N GLY A 94 8.73 1.17 2.32
CA GLY A 94 7.43 0.53 2.22
C GLY A 94 7.17 -0.05 0.83
N ALA A 95 7.67 0.57 -0.24
CA ALA A 95 7.57 0.01 -1.60
C ALA A 95 8.41 -1.28 -1.72
N MET A 96 9.65 -1.28 -1.24
CA MET A 96 10.50 -2.48 -1.21
C MET A 96 9.86 -3.62 -0.44
N ARG A 97 9.35 -3.33 0.76
CA ARG A 97 8.60 -4.29 1.58
C ARG A 97 7.35 -4.80 0.87
N ALA A 98 6.65 -3.95 0.11
CA ALA A 98 5.49 -4.35 -0.67
C ALA A 98 5.88 -5.30 -1.81
N TYR A 99 6.92 -4.98 -2.60
CA TYR A 99 7.48 -5.87 -3.63
C TYR A 99 7.78 -7.27 -3.07
N ALA A 100 8.48 -7.32 -1.95
CA ALA A 100 8.87 -8.58 -1.33
C ALA A 100 7.67 -9.37 -0.78
N ASN A 101 6.73 -8.73 -0.08
CA ASN A 101 5.60 -9.43 0.56
C ASN A 101 4.43 -9.74 -0.39
N ARG A 102 4.12 -8.84 -1.32
CA ARG A 102 2.93 -8.96 -2.19
C ARG A 102 3.24 -9.62 -3.53
N TRP A 103 4.43 -9.43 -4.06
CA TRP A 103 4.81 -9.92 -5.39
C TRP A 103 5.99 -10.89 -5.38
N ALA A 104 6.52 -11.23 -4.19
CA ALA A 104 7.70 -12.09 -4.04
C ALA A 104 8.89 -11.63 -4.93
N ALA A 105 9.04 -10.31 -5.09
CA ALA A 105 10.05 -9.71 -5.95
C ALA A 105 11.02 -8.86 -5.13
N CYS A 106 12.30 -8.93 -5.44
CA CYS A 106 13.33 -8.08 -4.86
C CYS A 106 14.30 -7.62 -5.97
N PRO A 107 14.52 -6.30 -6.15
CA PRO A 107 15.39 -5.80 -7.21
C PRO A 107 16.89 -5.99 -6.92
N SER A 108 17.27 -6.40 -5.70
CA SER A 108 18.66 -6.63 -5.29
C SER A 108 18.76 -7.70 -4.21
N GLU A 109 19.85 -8.46 -4.19
CA GLU A 109 20.16 -9.43 -3.13
C GLU A 109 20.67 -8.76 -1.85
N THR A 110 21.21 -7.54 -1.95
CA THR A 110 21.75 -6.77 -0.83
C THR A 110 21.15 -5.37 -0.80
N ILE A 111 20.62 -4.95 0.34
CA ILE A 111 19.89 -3.68 0.52
C ILE A 111 20.41 -2.94 1.75
N ALA A 112 20.53 -1.62 1.65
CA ALA A 112 20.64 -0.74 2.81
C ALA A 112 19.31 -0.01 3.03
N VAL A 113 18.92 0.18 4.29
CA VAL A 113 17.71 0.93 4.66
C VAL A 113 18.11 2.23 5.32
N PHE A 114 17.72 3.36 4.74
CA PHE A 114 17.87 4.68 5.36
C PHE A 114 16.53 5.14 5.93
N THR A 115 16.46 5.45 7.23
CA THR A 115 15.19 5.70 7.91
C THR A 115 15.28 6.76 9.02
N ASN A 116 14.11 7.29 9.40
CA ASN A 116 13.95 8.21 10.53
C ASN A 116 12.86 7.76 11.50
N ASN A 117 12.37 6.53 11.36
CA ASN A 117 11.31 5.96 12.18
C ASN A 117 11.36 4.43 12.17
N ASP A 118 10.47 3.80 12.94
CA ASP A 118 10.47 2.36 13.14
C ASP A 118 10.03 1.55 11.91
N ASP A 119 9.41 2.19 10.91
CA ASP A 119 8.95 1.51 9.69
C ASP A 119 10.13 0.98 8.87
N GLY A 120 11.28 1.68 8.87
CA GLY A 120 12.50 1.21 8.23
C GLY A 120 13.03 -0.09 8.86
N HIS A 121 13.02 -0.17 10.19
CA HIS A 121 13.36 -1.40 10.91
C HIS A 121 12.40 -2.53 10.61
N ARG A 122 11.09 -2.23 10.46
CA ARG A 122 10.11 -3.23 10.02
C ARG A 122 10.44 -3.75 8.62
N THR A 123 10.77 -2.87 7.68
CA THR A 123 11.21 -3.27 6.33
C THR A 123 12.45 -4.15 6.37
N ALA A 124 13.48 -3.78 7.14
CA ALA A 124 14.71 -4.56 7.25
C ALA A 124 14.43 -6.00 7.72
N ARG A 125 13.59 -6.16 8.76
CA ARG A 125 13.20 -7.49 9.26
C ARG A 125 12.38 -8.30 8.26
N ASP A 126 11.41 -7.67 7.60
CA ASP A 126 10.57 -8.34 6.61
C ASP A 126 11.38 -8.85 5.41
N LEU A 127 12.42 -8.10 5.02
CA LEU A 127 13.35 -8.47 3.95
C LEU A 127 14.33 -9.56 4.40
N ALA A 128 14.92 -9.42 5.59
CA ALA A 128 15.81 -10.43 6.17
C ALA A 128 15.09 -11.78 6.36
N ALA A 129 13.82 -11.77 6.77
CA ALA A 129 12.98 -12.97 6.87
C ALA A 129 12.67 -13.65 5.53
N LYS A 130 13.06 -13.03 4.40
CA LYS A 130 13.01 -13.58 3.04
C LYS A 130 14.40 -13.77 2.45
N ASP A 131 15.40 -13.93 3.31
CA ASP A 131 16.80 -14.17 2.96
C ASP A 131 17.45 -13.04 2.13
N VAL A 132 16.89 -11.82 2.17
CA VAL A 132 17.52 -10.66 1.56
C VAL A 132 18.56 -10.09 2.52
N LYS A 133 19.80 -9.92 2.05
CA LYS A 133 20.90 -9.44 2.87
C LYS A 133 20.73 -7.95 3.19
N ILE A 134 20.71 -7.59 4.47
CA ILE A 134 20.70 -6.18 4.89
C ILE A 134 22.15 -5.74 5.13
N ALA A 135 22.63 -4.81 4.30
CA ALA A 135 23.97 -4.26 4.45
C ALA A 135 24.07 -3.32 5.65
N ALA A 136 23.02 -2.53 5.89
CA ALA A 136 22.92 -1.61 7.02
C ALA A 136 21.49 -1.10 7.19
N VAL A 137 21.13 -0.75 8.43
CA VAL A 137 20.00 0.12 8.74
C VAL A 137 20.56 1.43 9.29
N ILE A 138 20.53 2.48 8.47
CA ILE A 138 20.96 3.83 8.82
C ILE A 138 19.75 4.57 9.39
N ASP A 139 19.65 4.62 10.72
CA ASP A 139 18.61 5.37 11.43
C ASP A 139 19.16 6.71 11.91
N VAL A 140 18.51 7.81 11.52
CA VAL A 140 18.97 9.17 11.88
C VAL A 140 18.69 9.56 13.33
N ARG A 141 17.89 8.76 14.07
CA ARG A 141 17.54 9.09 15.45
C ARG A 141 18.74 8.80 16.38
N PRO A 142 19.17 9.75 17.23
CA PRO A 142 20.34 9.57 18.11
C PRO A 142 20.24 8.39 19.07
N ASP A 143 19.02 8.02 19.46
CA ASP A 143 18.69 6.95 20.39
C ASP A 143 18.21 5.68 19.68
N ALA A 144 18.41 5.58 18.37
CA ALA A 144 17.97 4.44 17.58
C ALA A 144 18.57 3.13 18.11
N LYS A 145 17.70 2.14 18.29
CA LYS A 145 18.09 0.76 18.62
C LYS A 145 17.70 -0.14 17.46
N ALA A 146 18.59 -1.08 17.13
CA ALA A 146 18.24 -2.15 16.21
C ALA A 146 17.04 -2.94 16.76
N ARG A 147 16.05 -3.22 15.91
CA ARG A 147 14.81 -3.94 16.30
C ARG A 147 14.73 -5.39 15.82
N GLY A 148 15.82 -5.91 15.26
CA GLY A 148 15.96 -7.29 14.81
C GLY A 148 17.41 -7.62 14.51
N ASP A 149 17.65 -8.90 14.26
CA ASP A 149 18.90 -9.41 13.73
C ASP A 149 18.79 -9.36 12.20
N TYR A 150 19.43 -8.36 11.59
CA TYR A 150 19.43 -8.09 10.15
C TYR A 150 20.82 -7.67 9.71
#